data_AF-A0A439KR67-F1
#
_entry.id   AF-A0A439KR67-F1
#
_cell.length_a   1.000
_cell.length_b   1.000
_cell.length_c   1.000
_cell.angle_alpha   90.00
_cell.angle_beta   90.00
_cell.angle_gamma   90.00
#
_symmetry.space_group_name_H-M   'P 1'
#
loop_
_entity.id
_entity.type
_entity.pdbx_description
1 polymer ?
#
loop_
_entity_poly.entity_id
_entity_poly.type
_entity_poly.pdbx_seq_one_letter_code
_entity_poly.pdbx_strand_id
1 'polypeptide(L)'
;SGWRQRGYQISFGMGLAMGWATVGRIGYEARVDYTAIGNVVNLASRLCSSAEDRQILIDYSVARHLHDKIPIVDLGTRQLKGLDGLVRVFNVETKDIRPDFAPSPNGVAARGRLQT
;
A
#
# COMPACT_ATOMS: atom_id res chain seq x y z
N SER A 1 -15.22 -15.88 8.27
CA SER A 1 -15.94 -14.61 8.39
C SER A 1 -17.24 -14.67 7.59
N GLY A 2 -18.31 -13.98 8.02
CA GLY A 2 -19.64 -14.05 7.38
C GLY A 2 -19.70 -13.55 5.93
N TRP A 3 -18.67 -12.83 5.45
CA TRP A 3 -18.59 -12.37 4.06
C TRP A 3 -18.33 -13.50 3.05
N ARG A 4 -17.40 -14.41 3.37
CA ARG A 4 -17.11 -15.58 2.52
C ARG A 4 -18.31 -16.53 2.42
N GLN A 5 -19.03 -16.72 3.52
CA GLN A 5 -20.26 -17.53 3.54
C GLN A 5 -21.38 -16.93 2.67
N ARG A 6 -21.34 -15.61 2.43
CA ARG A 6 -22.22 -14.88 1.52
C ARG A 6 -21.68 -14.79 0.08
N GLY A 7 -20.59 -15.50 -0.24
CA GLY A 7 -19.99 -15.52 -1.57
C GLY A 7 -19.06 -14.34 -1.91
N TYR A 8 -18.83 -13.40 -0.98
CA TYR A 8 -17.97 -12.24 -1.22
C TYR A 8 -16.51 -12.54 -0.85
N GLN A 9 -15.61 -12.26 -1.79
CA GLN A 9 -14.17 -12.22 -1.54
C GLN A 9 -13.77 -10.77 -1.24
N ILE A 10 -13.30 -10.52 -0.01
CA ILE A 10 -12.81 -9.21 0.41
C ILE A 10 -11.30 -9.30 0.57
N SER A 11 -10.60 -8.41 -0.11
CA SER A 11 -9.15 -8.23 -0.11
C SER A 11 -8.84 -6.74 -0.05
N PHE A 12 -7.61 -6.41 0.37
CA PHE A 12 -7.10 -5.05 0.35
C PHE A 12 -5.57 -5.08 0.17
N GLY A 13 -5.03 -4.00 -0.38
CA GLY A 13 -3.61 -3.71 -0.39
C GLY A 13 -3.27 -2.65 0.66
N MET A 14 -2.01 -2.55 1.04
CA MET A 14 -1.49 -1.54 1.97
C MET A 14 -0.30 -0.81 1.36
N GLY A 15 -0.19 0.48 1.68
CA GLY A 15 0.96 1.31 1.35
C GLY A 15 1.51 1.98 2.59
N LEU A 16 2.80 1.84 2.85
CA LEU A 16 3.49 2.52 3.95
C LEU A 16 4.64 3.36 3.43
N ALA A 17 4.73 4.59 3.92
CA ALA A 17 5.85 5.47 3.65
C ALA A 17 6.33 6.10 4.95
N MET A 18 7.62 6.38 5.04
CA MET A 18 8.22 7.06 6.18
C MET A 18 8.94 8.33 5.75
N GLY A 19 8.76 9.40 6.52
CA GLY A 19 9.30 10.71 6.20
C GLY A 19 8.63 11.81 7.02
N TRP A 20 9.01 13.05 6.74
CA TRP A 20 8.52 14.22 7.45
C TRP A 20 7.13 14.65 6.98
N ALA A 21 6.30 15.02 7.94
CA ALA A 21 5.00 15.66 7.72
C ALA A 21 4.75 16.68 8.84
N THR A 22 3.99 17.72 8.52
CA THR A 22 3.44 18.66 9.50
C THR A 22 2.07 18.14 9.95
N VAL A 23 1.84 18.05 11.25
CA VAL A 23 0.56 17.58 11.81
C VAL A 23 -0.09 18.71 12.58
N GLY A 24 -1.40 18.87 12.43
CA GLY A 24 -2.13 19.91 13.14
C GLY A 24 -3.63 19.88 12.91
N ARG A 25 -4.32 20.84 13.53
CA ARG A 25 -5.73 21.12 13.29
C ARG A 25 -5.88 21.92 11.99
N ILE A 26 -6.56 21.35 11.01
CA ILE A 26 -6.78 21.97 9.69
C ILE A 26 -8.28 22.03 9.42
N GLY A 27 -8.74 23.19 8.96
CA GLY A 27 -10.14 23.45 8.69
C GLY A 27 -10.54 24.87 9.09
N TYR A 28 -11.84 25.10 9.18
CA TYR A 28 -12.43 26.38 9.59
C TYR A 28 -13.35 26.14 10.79
N GLU A 29 -13.88 27.21 11.36
CA GLU A 29 -14.55 27.19 12.67
C GLU A 29 -15.61 26.08 12.86
N ALA A 30 -16.38 25.75 11.81
CA ALA A 30 -17.42 24.72 11.89
C ALA A 30 -16.95 23.29 11.57
N ARG A 31 -15.75 23.11 10.99
CA ARG A 31 -15.18 21.80 10.63
C ARG A 31 -13.67 21.83 10.71
N VAL A 32 -13.12 21.16 11.72
CA VAL A 32 -11.68 21.05 11.95
C VAL A 32 -11.31 19.58 12.09
N ASP A 33 -10.37 19.14 11.25
CA ASP A 33 -9.79 17.81 11.30
C ASP A 33 -8.35 17.88 11.83
N TYR A 34 -7.95 16.92 12.66
CA TYR A 34 -6.55 16.74 13.02
C TYR A 34 -5.89 15.85 11.97
N THR A 35 -5.00 16.41 11.16
CA THR A 35 -4.45 15.73 9.99
C THR A 35 -2.97 16.01 9.78
N ALA A 36 -2.33 15.17 8.98
CA ALA A 36 -0.94 15.29 8.56
C ALA A 36 -0.86 15.78 7.11
N ILE A 37 0.00 16.76 6.85
CA ILE A 37 0.32 17.29 5.51
C ILE A 37 1.81 17.07 5.24
N GLY A 38 2.12 16.46 4.11
CA GLY A 38 3.49 16.32 3.62
C GLY A 38 3.59 15.33 2.46
N ASN A 39 4.72 15.34 1.75
CA ASN A 39 4.92 14.43 0.61
C ASN A 39 4.83 12.95 1.02
N VAL A 40 5.19 12.62 2.27
CA VAL A 40 5.10 11.24 2.79
C VAL A 40 3.66 10.71 2.82
N VAL A 41 2.66 11.54 3.13
CA VAL A 41 1.26 11.08 3.17
C VAL A 41 0.73 10.80 1.76
N ASN A 42 1.14 11.63 0.80
CA ASN A 42 0.85 11.41 -0.61
C ASN A 42 1.52 10.12 -1.10
N LEU A 43 2.80 9.92 -0.79
CA LEU A 43 3.53 8.71 -1.15
C LEU A 43 2.87 7.44 -0.59
N ALA A 44 2.52 7.41 0.70
CA ALA A 44 1.80 6.29 1.30
C ALA A 44 0.49 5.99 0.56
N SER A 45 -0.27 7.04 0.21
CA SER A 45 -1.52 6.88 -0.54
C SER A 45 -1.31 6.28 -1.94
N ARG A 46 -0.21 6.66 -2.62
CA ARG A 46 0.11 6.15 -3.96
C ARG A 46 0.63 4.73 -3.93
N LEU A 47 1.45 4.39 -2.95
CA LEU A 47 1.86 3.01 -2.70
C LEU A 47 0.64 2.13 -2.45
N CYS A 48 -0.29 2.58 -1.60
CA CYS A 48 -1.52 1.87 -1.29
C CYS A 48 -2.39 1.68 -2.55
N SER A 49 -2.53 2.74 -3.36
CA SER A 49 -3.30 2.67 -4.61
C SER A 49 -2.67 1.76 -5.67
N SER A 50 -1.35 1.54 -5.60
CA SER A 50 -0.61 0.65 -6.51
C SER A 50 -0.48 -0.78 -5.98
N ALA A 51 -0.88 -1.03 -4.73
CA ALA A 51 -0.77 -2.34 -4.11
C ALA A 51 -1.88 -3.26 -4.65
N GLU A 52 -1.47 -4.46 -5.06
CA GLU A 52 -2.38 -5.54 -5.41
C GLU A 52 -3.03 -6.14 -4.15
N ASP A 53 -3.99 -7.04 -4.36
CA ASP A 53 -4.65 -7.75 -3.28
C ASP A 53 -3.65 -8.45 -2.34
N ARG A 54 -3.72 -8.13 -1.05
CA ARG A 54 -2.83 -8.62 0.01
C ARG A 54 -1.38 -8.18 -0.12
N GLN A 55 -1.09 -7.22 -0.98
CA GLN A 55 0.25 -6.67 -1.14
C GLN A 55 0.47 -5.54 -0.13
N ILE A 56 1.68 -5.48 0.42
CA ILE A 56 2.11 -4.41 1.31
C ILE A 56 3.30 -3.73 0.68
N LEU A 57 3.06 -2.59 0.04
CA LEU A 57 4.09 -1.81 -0.62
C LEU A 57 4.68 -0.77 0.33
N ILE A 58 6.00 -0.72 0.38
CA ILE A 58 6.74 0.20 1.25
C ILE A 58 7.78 0.99 0.46
N ASP A 59 8.10 2.19 0.94
CA ASP A 59 9.19 3.00 0.41
C ASP A 59 10.57 2.55 0.95
N TYR A 60 11.63 3.12 0.38
CA TYR A 60 13.00 2.85 0.80
C TYR A 60 13.25 3.17 2.28
N SER A 61 12.63 4.22 2.82
CA SER A 61 12.85 4.66 4.20
C SER A 61 12.30 3.63 5.20
N VAL A 62 11.10 3.09 4.94
CA VAL A 62 10.55 1.98 5.73
C VAL A 62 11.41 0.73 5.58
N ALA A 63 11.81 0.36 4.36
CA ALA A 63 12.66 -0.81 4.11
C ALA A 63 13.96 -0.77 4.91
N ARG A 64 14.60 0.41 4.99
CA ARG A 64 15.81 0.65 5.79
C ARG A 64 15.60 0.47 7.29
N HIS A 65 14.42 0.79 7.82
CA HIS A 65 14.10 0.65 9.25
C HIS A 65 13.64 -0.76 9.64
N LEU A 66 13.12 -1.53 8.69
CA LEU A 66 12.71 -2.91 8.95
C LEU A 66 13.90 -3.86 9.17
N HIS A 67 15.06 -3.56 8.57
CA HIS A 67 16.25 -4.42 8.65
C HIS A 67 15.88 -5.90 8.37
N ASP A 68 16.41 -6.84 9.15
CA ASP A 68 16.16 -8.29 9.00
C ASP A 68 14.96 -8.78 9.83
N LYS A 69 14.14 -7.88 10.39
CA LYS A 69 13.01 -8.27 11.25
C LYS A 69 11.88 -8.92 10.46
N ILE A 70 11.71 -8.52 9.20
CA ILE A 70 10.64 -8.99 8.32
C ILE A 70 11.23 -9.12 6.91
N PRO A 71 11.03 -10.25 6.21
CA PRO A 71 11.51 -10.39 4.84
C PRO A 71 10.82 -9.38 3.90
N ILE A 72 11.62 -8.74 3.04
CA ILE A 72 11.16 -7.79 2.03
C ILE A 72 11.75 -8.14 0.67
N VAL A 73 10.98 -7.86 -0.39
CA VAL A 73 11.39 -8.05 -1.79
C VAL A 73 11.48 -6.69 -2.46
N ASP A 74 12.64 -6.38 -3.05
CA ASP A 74 12.80 -5.17 -3.85
C ASP A 74 12.08 -5.33 -5.20
N LEU A 75 11.15 -4.42 -5.49
CA LEU A 75 10.39 -4.39 -6.73
C LEU A 75 10.95 -3.38 -7.74
N GLY A 76 12.12 -2.80 -7.45
CA GLY A 76 12.77 -1.79 -8.25
C GLY A 76 12.10 -0.42 -8.15
N THR A 77 12.43 0.46 -9.09
CA THR A 77 11.90 1.82 -9.15
C THR A 77 10.64 1.90 -10.01
N ARG A 78 9.61 2.60 -9.54
CA ARG A 78 8.31 2.76 -10.20
C ARG A 78 7.92 4.22 -10.29
N GLN A 79 7.30 4.60 -11.41
CA GLN A 79 6.62 5.89 -11.52
C GLN A 79 5.28 5.80 -10.81
N LEU A 80 5.08 6.60 -9.76
CA LEU A 80 3.82 6.66 -9.04
C LEU A 80 3.01 7.88 -9.52
N LYS A 81 1.70 7.71 -9.68
CA LYS A 81 0.80 8.75 -10.20
C LYS A 81 0.90 10.03 -9.36
N GLY A 82 1.22 11.15 -10.01
CA GLY A 82 1.24 12.47 -9.38
C GLY A 82 2.38 12.68 -8.38
N LEU A 83 3.42 11.86 -8.43
CA LEU A 83 4.71 12.13 -7.79
C LEU A 83 5.75 12.37 -8.88
N ASP A 84 6.67 13.28 -8.62
CA ASP A 84 7.78 13.55 -9.52
C ASP A 84 8.86 12.48 -9.35
N GLY A 85 9.33 11.94 -10.47
CA GLY A 85 10.41 10.96 -10.52
C GLY A 85 10.02 9.54 -10.12
N LEU A 86 11.01 8.66 -10.19
CA LEU A 86 10.87 7.25 -9.88
C LEU A 86 11.10 6.98 -8.40
N VAL A 87 10.23 6.17 -7.79
CA VAL A 87 10.32 5.78 -6.38
C VAL A 87 10.71 4.31 -6.29
N ARG A 88 11.71 3.97 -5.48
CA ARG A 88 12.05 2.56 -5.20
C ARG A 88 11.02 1.97 -4.25
N VAL A 89 10.42 0.85 -4.65
CA VAL A 89 9.31 0.21 -3.95
C VAL A 89 9.71 -1.20 -3.53
N PHE A 90 9.30 -1.60 -2.33
CA PHE A 90 9.52 -2.94 -1.82
C PHE A 90 8.18 -3.57 -1.43
N ASN A 91 8.09 -4.89 -1.50
CA ASN A 91 6.99 -5.65 -0.95
C ASN A 91 7.40 -6.31 0.36
N VAL A 92 6.55 -6.24 1.39
CA VAL A 92 6.73 -7.03 2.61
C VAL A 92 6.19 -8.44 2.39
N GLU A 93 7.00 -9.47 2.65
CA GLU A 93 6.53 -10.85 2.58
C GLU A 93 5.71 -11.21 3.82
N THR A 94 4.49 -11.68 3.59
CA THR A 94 3.58 -12.07 4.66
C THR A 94 3.45 -13.59 4.69
N LYS A 95 4.46 -14.29 5.24
CA LYS A 95 4.54 -15.76 5.22
C LYS A 95 3.53 -16.45 6.16
N ASP A 96 2.98 -15.71 7.14
CA ASP A 96 2.09 -16.25 8.17
C ASP A 96 0.67 -15.67 8.13
N ILE A 97 0.18 -15.25 6.95
CA ILE A 97 -1.23 -14.88 6.84
C ILE A 97 -2.07 -16.12 7.17
N ARG A 98 -2.97 -15.98 8.16
CA ARG A 98 -3.91 -17.03 8.54
C ARG A 98 -4.56 -17.63 7.29
N PRO A 99 -4.68 -18.96 7.17
CA PRO A 99 -5.12 -19.62 5.93
C PRO A 99 -6.56 -19.27 5.53
N ASP A 100 -7.40 -18.76 6.45
CA ASP A 100 -8.73 -18.20 6.12
C ASP A 100 -8.67 -16.92 5.26
N PHE A 101 -7.49 -16.29 5.19
CA PHE A 101 -7.16 -15.21 4.26
C PHE A 101 -6.36 -15.67 3.04
N ALA A 102 -6.06 -16.97 2.88
CA ALA A 102 -5.33 -17.48 1.71
C ALA A 102 -6.01 -17.06 0.38
N PRO A 103 -5.20 -16.82 -0.68
CA PRO A 103 -5.73 -16.46 -1.99
C PRO A 103 -6.64 -17.57 -2.52
N SER A 104 -7.72 -17.18 -3.20
CA SER A 104 -8.46 -18.12 -4.04
C SER A 104 -7.52 -18.59 -5.15
N PRO A 105 -7.45 -19.90 -5.45
CA PRO A 105 -6.63 -20.39 -6.56
C PRO A 105 -7.01 -19.80 -7.93
N ASN A 106 -8.17 -19.14 -8.02
CA ASN A 106 -8.66 -18.47 -9.23
C ASN A 106 -8.54 -16.94 -9.17
N GLY A 107 -7.49 -16.41 -8.53
CA GLY A 107 -7.12 -14.99 -8.59
C GLY A 107 -6.83 -14.59 -10.03
N VAL A 108 -7.82 -13.91 -10.62
CA VAL A 108 -7.90 -13.42 -12.00
C VAL A 108 -6.53 -13.13 -12.63
N ALA A 109 -6.22 -13.91 -13.67
CA ALA A 109 -5.10 -13.69 -14.56
C ALA A 109 -5.00 -12.22 -15.01
N ALA A 110 -3.75 -11.75 -15.10
CA ALA A 110 -3.32 -10.54 -15.77
C ALA A 110 -4.37 -9.98 -16.75
N ARG A 111 -5.01 -8.85 -16.39
CA ARG A 111 -5.78 -8.11 -17.38
C ARG A 111 -4.81 -7.62 -18.44
N GLY A 112 -4.98 -8.18 -19.63
CA GLY A 112 -4.17 -7.93 -20.81
C GLY A 112 -4.10 -6.47 -21.19
N ARG A 113 -2.92 -6.12 -21.69
CA ARG A 113 -2.63 -5.09 -22.69
C ARG A 113 -3.88 -4.73 -23.51
N LEU A 114 -4.38 -3.51 -23.37
CA LEU A 114 -5.18 -2.86 -24.40
C LEU A 114 -4.25 -1.92 -25.17
N GLN A 115 -3.78 -2.40 -26.31
CA GLN A 115 -3.48 -1.54 -27.45
C GLN A 115 -4.81 -1.25 -28.15
N THR A 116 -5.12 0.02 -28.35
CA THR A 116 -5.74 0.61 -29.55
C THR A 116 -5.55 2.11 -29.45
#